data_AF-A0A818L0S6-F1
#
_entry.id   AF-A0A818L0S6-F1
#
_cell.length_a   1.000
_cell.length_b   1.000
_cell.length_c   1.000
_cell.angle_alpha   90.00
_cell.angle_beta   90.00
_cell.angle_gamma   90.00
#
_symmetry.space_group_name_H-M   'P 1'
#
loop_
_entity.id
_entity.type
_entity.pdbx_description
1 polymer ?
#
loop_
_entity_poly.entity_id
_entity_poly.type
_entity_poly.pdbx_seq_one_letter_code
_entity_poly.pdbx_strand_id
1 'polypeptide(L)'
;MISNKNMLLRAVDVFDIYVEPFIHSGFRLPNQPYSYYYRSLFSLHNETLSVWTHLFGTIILIVQAFQQISQLSINSYSTIQSIYIIYNCIGACIMLLCSAQAHLFHSRTLADHLRSFYLDYF
;
A
#
# COMPACT_ATOMS: atom_id res chain seq x y z
N MET A 1 -19.32 -5.60 -27.74
CA MET A 1 -19.54 -5.22 -26.32
C MET A 1 -18.41 -4.27 -25.91
N ILE A 2 -18.72 -3.00 -25.73
CA ILE A 2 -17.75 -1.98 -25.32
C ILE A 2 -17.45 -2.24 -23.84
N SER A 3 -16.30 -2.85 -23.56
CA SER A 3 -15.78 -3.03 -22.20
C SER A 3 -15.55 -1.64 -21.61
N ASN A 4 -16.43 -1.25 -20.69
CA ASN A 4 -16.33 0.02 -19.98
C ASN A 4 -15.21 -0.12 -18.94
N LYS A 5 -13.97 0.15 -19.36
CA LYS A 5 -12.73 -0.02 -18.57
C LYS A 5 -12.69 0.76 -17.25
N ASN A 6 -13.68 1.60 -16.97
CA ASN A 6 -13.78 2.42 -15.75
C ASN A 6 -14.92 2.00 -14.81
N MET A 7 -15.62 0.89 -15.07
CA MET A 7 -16.72 0.47 -14.22
C MET A 7 -16.20 -0.32 -13.02
N LEU A 8 -16.48 0.19 -11.81
CA LEU A 8 -16.27 -0.56 -10.57
C LEU A 8 -17.35 -1.62 -10.41
N LEU A 9 -16.99 -2.73 -9.77
CA LEU A 9 -17.84 -3.87 -9.53
C LEU A 9 -18.54 -3.78 -8.17
N ARG A 10 -19.66 -4.49 -8.03
CA ARG A 10 -20.30 -4.75 -6.74
C ARG A 10 -19.73 -6.02 -6.14
N ALA A 11 -19.90 -6.20 -4.82
CA ALA A 11 -19.42 -7.39 -4.12
C ALA A 11 -19.91 -8.71 -4.74
N VAL A 12 -21.18 -8.73 -5.17
CA VAL A 12 -21.81 -9.90 -5.82
C VAL A 12 -21.20 -10.28 -7.17
N ASP A 13 -20.43 -9.36 -7.77
CA ASP A 13 -19.82 -9.53 -9.09
C ASP A 13 -18.31 -9.89 -8.97
N VAL A 14 -17.81 -10.11 -7.75
CA VAL A 14 -16.38 -10.35 -7.43
C VAL A 14 -16.24 -11.66 -6.66
N PHE A 15 -15.11 -12.35 -6.82
CA PHE A 15 -14.82 -13.55 -6.02
C PHE A 15 -14.70 -13.20 -4.53
N ASP A 16 -15.30 -14.02 -3.67
CA ASP A 16 -15.38 -13.80 -2.21
C ASP A 16 -14.02 -13.54 -1.56
N ILE A 17 -12.92 -14.12 -2.07
CA ILE A 17 -11.57 -13.90 -1.56
C ILE A 17 -11.10 -12.43 -1.64
N TYR A 18 -11.67 -11.63 -2.54
CA TYR A 18 -11.36 -10.21 -2.67
C TYR A 18 -12.37 -9.30 -1.96
N VAL A 19 -13.46 -9.86 -1.44
CA VAL A 19 -14.57 -9.11 -0.86
C VAL A 19 -14.38 -8.98 0.63
N GLU A 20 -14.19 -7.74 1.08
CA GLU A 20 -14.20 -7.43 2.51
C GLU A 20 -15.65 -7.40 3.05
N PRO A 21 -15.89 -7.92 4.28
CA PRO A 21 -17.20 -7.89 4.91
C PRO A 21 -17.77 -6.46 4.93
N PHE A 22 -19.08 -6.34 4.69
CA PHE A 22 -19.83 -5.08 4.69
C PHE A 22 -19.45 -4.08 3.58
N ILE A 23 -18.47 -4.38 2.72
CA ILE A 23 -18.19 -3.58 1.53
C ILE A 23 -19.04 -4.08 0.37
N HIS A 24 -20.05 -3.30 -0.03
CA HIS A 24 -21.01 -3.72 -1.05
C HIS A 24 -20.60 -3.37 -2.49
N SER A 25 -19.71 -2.40 -2.70
CA SER A 25 -19.33 -1.94 -4.05
C SER A 25 -18.00 -1.19 -4.07
N GLY A 26 -17.53 -0.86 -5.28
CA GLY A 26 -16.31 -0.07 -5.49
C GLY A 26 -15.09 -0.93 -5.80
N PHE A 27 -15.28 -2.21 -6.10
CA PHE A 27 -14.20 -3.14 -6.41
C PHE A 27 -13.67 -2.92 -7.83
N ARG A 28 -12.36 -3.07 -8.01
CA ARG A 28 -11.71 -2.92 -9.32
C ARG A 28 -11.87 -4.19 -10.16
N LEU A 29 -11.76 -4.04 -11.49
CA LEU A 29 -11.82 -5.16 -12.42
C LEU A 29 -10.59 -6.07 -12.26
N PRO A 30 -10.75 -7.40 -12.09
CA PRO A 30 -9.61 -8.32 -12.00
C PRO A 30 -8.94 -8.56 -13.36
N ASN A 31 -7.76 -9.20 -13.33
CA ASN A 31 -6.96 -9.63 -14.49
C ASN A 31 -6.57 -8.51 -15.47
N GLN A 32 -6.58 -7.26 -15.02
CA GLN A 32 -6.11 -6.10 -15.79
C GLN A 32 -4.57 -5.98 -15.77
N PRO A 33 -3.96 -5.26 -16.73
CA PRO A 33 -2.53 -4.96 -16.69
C PRO A 33 -2.16 -4.11 -15.46
N TYR A 34 -0.91 -4.20 -14.99
CA TYR A 34 -0.42 -3.40 -13.85
C TYR A 34 -0.68 -1.89 -13.99
N SER A 35 -0.57 -1.35 -15.22
CA SER A 35 -0.83 0.05 -15.52
C SER A 35 -2.24 0.51 -15.14
N TYR A 36 -3.24 -0.37 -15.21
CA TYR A 36 -4.60 -0.09 -14.75
C TYR A 36 -4.63 0.18 -13.23
N TYR A 37 -3.94 -0.65 -12.44
CA TYR A 37 -3.88 -0.51 -10.98
C TYR A 37 -3.08 0.71 -10.56
N TYR A 38 -1.92 0.97 -11.18
CA TYR A 38 -1.17 2.19 -10.90
C TYR A 38 -1.99 3.45 -11.23
N ARG A 39 -2.75 3.44 -12.34
CA ARG A 39 -3.66 4.55 -12.65
C ARG A 39 -4.80 4.67 -11.63
N SER A 40 -5.25 3.55 -11.06
CA SER A 40 -6.32 3.55 -10.05
C SER A 40 -5.94 4.25 -8.74
N LEU A 41 -4.65 4.51 -8.48
CA LEU A 41 -4.22 5.38 -7.38
C LEU A 41 -4.93 6.74 -7.39
N PHE A 42 -5.25 7.25 -8.58
CA PHE A 42 -5.88 8.56 -8.76
C PHE A 42 -7.40 8.47 -9.01
N SER A 43 -8.00 7.31 -8.74
CA SER A 43 -9.44 7.05 -8.88
C SER A 43 -10.00 6.55 -7.56
N LEU A 44 -11.26 6.86 -7.28
CA LEU A 44 -11.95 6.34 -6.10
C LEU A 44 -12.36 4.87 -6.31
N HIS A 45 -12.04 4.03 -5.34
CA HIS A 45 -12.38 2.62 -5.23
C HIS A 45 -12.34 2.19 -3.74
N ASN A 46 -12.77 0.97 -3.44
CA ASN A 46 -12.85 0.47 -2.06
C ASN A 46 -11.50 0.52 -1.32
N GLU A 47 -10.39 0.22 -2.01
CA GLU A 47 -9.02 0.27 -1.44
C GLU A 47 -8.32 1.65 -1.49
N THR A 48 -8.96 2.71 -1.97
CA THR A 48 -8.25 3.99 -2.21
C THR A 48 -7.65 4.53 -0.91
N LEU A 49 -8.45 4.56 0.16
CA LEU A 49 -7.98 5.04 1.46
C LEU A 49 -6.89 4.14 2.04
N SER A 50 -7.02 2.81 1.92
CA SER A 50 -6.00 1.86 2.35
C SER A 50 -4.65 2.20 1.72
N VAL A 51 -4.60 2.34 0.39
CA VAL A 51 -3.34 2.67 -0.30
C VAL A 51 -2.81 4.05 0.11
N TRP A 52 -3.65 5.08 0.10
CA TRP A 52 -3.20 6.45 0.37
C TRP A 52 -2.75 6.67 1.82
N THR A 53 -3.38 6.02 2.79
CA THR A 53 -2.96 6.15 4.19
C THR A 53 -1.56 5.58 4.42
N HIS A 54 -1.22 4.43 3.81
CA HIS A 54 0.13 3.88 3.88
C HIS A 54 1.17 4.71 3.12
N LEU A 55 0.84 5.22 1.93
CA LEU A 55 1.73 6.12 1.18
C LEU A 55 1.99 7.42 1.94
N PHE A 56 0.95 8.02 2.52
CA PHE A 56 1.09 9.24 3.31
C PHE A 56 1.88 9.00 4.61
N GLY A 57 1.62 7.87 5.29
CA GLY A 57 2.42 7.43 6.43
C GLY A 57 3.90 7.27 6.06
N THR A 58 4.19 6.71 4.89
CA THR A 58 5.58 6.56 4.40
C THR A 58 6.24 7.92 4.21
N ILE A 59 5.54 8.88 3.60
CA ILE A 59 6.06 10.26 3.41
C ILE A 59 6.37 10.91 4.77
N ILE A 60 5.45 10.80 5.74
CA ILE A 60 5.67 11.32 7.10
C ILE A 60 6.91 10.71 7.73
N LEU A 61 7.06 9.38 7.66
CA LEU A 61 8.22 8.69 8.23
C LEU A 61 9.53 9.12 7.57
N ILE A 62 9.54 9.30 6.25
CA ILE A 62 10.72 9.80 5.53
C ILE A 62 11.09 11.21 6.01
N VAL A 63 10.12 12.12 6.13
CA VAL A 63 10.35 13.48 6.63
C VAL A 63 10.90 13.45 8.06
N GLN A 64 10.31 12.64 8.93
CA GLN A 64 10.78 12.46 10.30
C GLN A 64 12.19 11.85 10.34
N ALA A 65 12.49 10.88 9.48
CA ALA A 65 13.82 10.28 9.39
C ALA A 65 14.89 11.31 9.02
N PHE A 66 14.63 12.20 8.05
CA PHE A 66 15.55 13.28 7.71
C PHE A 66 15.76 14.26 8.87
N GLN A 67 14.70 14.59 9.62
CA GLN A 67 14.81 15.44 10.82
C GLN A 67 15.63 14.76 11.92
N GLN A 68 15.45 13.45 12.13
CA GLN A 68 16.24 12.70 13.10
C GLN A 68 17.72 12.67 12.69
N ILE A 69 18.02 12.36 11.42
CA ILE A 69 19.38 12.33 10.90
C ILE A 69 20.09 13.68 11.08
N SER A 70 19.40 14.81 10.87
CA SER A 70 19.99 16.13 11.10
C SER A 70 20.25 16.42 12.58
N GLN A 71 19.47 15.84 13.49
CA GLN A 71 19.69 15.92 14.94
C GLN A 71 20.78 14.96 15.44
N LEU A 72 21.06 13.87 14.71
CA LEU A 72 22.08 12.89 15.11
C LEU A 72 23.47 13.52 15.25
N SER A 73 23.82 14.49 14.40
CA SER A 73 25.10 15.21 14.46
C SER A 73 25.17 16.23 15.61
N ILE A 74 24.02 16.72 16.08
CA ILE A 74 23.92 17.79 17.10
C ILE A 74 23.91 17.19 18.51
N ASN A 75 23.17 16.10 18.72
CA ASN A 75 22.84 15.60 20.06
C ASN A 75 23.82 14.55 20.61
N SER A 76 24.97 14.32 19.96
CA SER A 76 26.00 13.37 20.41
C SER A 76 25.46 11.96 20.73
N TYR A 77 24.53 11.44 19.91
CA TYR A 77 24.04 10.08 20.08
C TYR A 77 25.18 9.06 19.93
N SER A 78 25.06 7.93 20.63
CA SER A 78 25.97 6.81 20.41
C SER A 78 25.76 6.21 19.02
N THR A 79 26.83 5.68 18.41
CA THR A 79 26.78 5.02 17.09
C THR A 79 25.69 3.95 17.00
N ILE A 80 25.48 3.21 18.10
CA ILE A 80 24.49 2.14 18.18
C ILE A 80 23.08 2.71 18.08
N GLN A 81 22.74 3.77 18.84
CA GLN A 81 21.43 4.41 18.79
C GLN A 81 21.10 4.95 17.40
N SER A 82 22.07 5.61 16.75
CA SER A 82 21.93 6.13 15.39
C SER A 82 21.60 5.00 14.38
N ILE A 83 22.29 3.87 14.48
CA ILE A 83 22.03 2.69 13.63
C ILE A 83 20.63 2.14 13.89
N TYR A 84 20.22 2.01 15.16
CA TYR A 84 18.88 1.53 15.50
C TYR A 84 17.78 2.43 14.92
N ILE A 85 17.90 3.75 15.04
CA ILE A 85 16.90 4.68 14.50
C ILE A 85 16.79 4.53 12.98
N ILE A 86 17.93 4.55 12.27
CA ILE A 86 17.96 4.40 10.81
C ILE A 86 17.35 3.07 10.38
N TYR A 87 17.73 1.97 11.03
CA TYR A 87 17.21 0.63 10.72
C TYR A 87 15.70 0.54 10.93
N ASN A 88 15.18 1.07 12.05
CA ASN A 88 13.74 1.09 12.32
C ASN A 88 12.98 1.96 11.30
N CYS A 89 13.51 3.14 10.93
CA CYS A 89 12.89 3.98 9.92
C CYS A 89 12.81 3.28 8.55
N ILE A 90 13.89 2.62 8.13
CA ILE A 90 13.92 1.86 6.88
C ILE A 90 12.91 0.71 6.93
N GLY A 91 12.92 -0.07 8.01
CA GLY A 91 11.98 -1.18 8.20
C GLY A 91 10.53 -0.73 8.14
N ALA A 92 10.18 0.33 8.86
CA ALA A 92 8.83 0.90 8.85
C ALA A 92 8.42 1.42 7.47
N CYS A 93 9.33 2.05 6.71
CA CYS A 93 9.03 2.48 5.34
C CYS A 93 8.79 1.30 4.40
N ILE A 94 9.62 0.24 4.49
CA ILE A 94 9.43 -0.98 3.69
C ILE A 94 8.07 -1.60 3.99
N MET A 95 7.71 -1.73 5.27
CA MET A 95 6.44 -2.29 5.69
C MET A 95 5.24 -1.51 5.12
N LEU A 96 5.25 -0.18 5.23
CA LEU A 96 4.16 0.65 4.68
C LEU A 96 4.09 0.58 3.14
N LEU A 97 5.22 0.49 2.46
CA LEU A 97 5.25 0.33 1.01
C LEU A 97 4.74 -1.05 0.57
N CYS A 98 5.10 -2.11 1.29
CA CYS A 98 4.54 -3.45 1.09
C CYS A 98 3.02 -3.45 1.26
N SER A 99 2.51 -2.80 2.31
CA SER A 99 1.08 -2.67 2.55
C SER A 99 0.35 -1.88 1.46
N ALA A 100 0.91 -0.72 1.07
CA ALA A 100 0.37 0.05 -0.04
C ALA A 100 0.33 -0.77 -1.34
N GLN A 101 1.37 -1.56 -1.61
CA GLN A 101 1.42 -2.47 -2.75
C GLN A 101 0.36 -3.58 -2.66
N ALA A 102 0.16 -4.16 -1.48
CA ALA A 102 -0.85 -5.19 -1.24
C ALA A 102 -2.25 -4.68 -1.53
N HIS A 103 -2.64 -3.54 -0.98
CA HIS A 103 -3.92 -2.92 -1.30
C HIS A 103 -4.03 -2.49 -2.76
N LEU A 104 -2.92 -2.08 -3.40
CA LEU A 104 -2.94 -1.69 -4.81
C LEU A 104 -3.20 -2.89 -5.75
N PHE A 105 -2.65 -4.06 -5.45
CA PHE A 105 -2.74 -5.26 -6.29
C PHE A 105 -3.66 -6.36 -5.76
N HIS A 106 -4.31 -6.14 -4.61
CA HIS A 106 -5.24 -7.05 -3.94
C HIS A 106 -6.22 -7.72 -4.90
N SER A 107 -6.81 -6.94 -5.81
CA SER A 107 -7.85 -7.43 -6.72
C SER A 107 -7.34 -7.84 -8.11
N ARG A 108 -6.01 -7.97 -8.32
CA ARG A 108 -5.45 -8.20 -9.66
C ARG A 108 -5.54 -9.64 -10.15
N THR A 109 -4.74 -10.51 -9.56
CA THR A 109 -4.81 -11.96 -9.79
C THR A 109 -4.69 -12.64 -8.43
N LEU A 110 -5.11 -13.90 -8.34
CA LEU A 110 -4.95 -14.66 -7.10
C LEU A 110 -3.47 -14.74 -6.68
N ALA A 111 -2.56 -14.87 -7.64
CA ALA A 111 -1.13 -14.92 -7.37
C ALA A 111 -0.59 -13.58 -6.82
N ASP A 112 -1.02 -12.45 -7.37
CA ASP A 112 -0.61 -11.13 -6.88
C ASP A 112 -1.19 -10.83 -5.50
N HIS A 113 -2.45 -11.20 -5.28
CA HIS A 113 -3.12 -11.10 -3.98
C HIS A 113 -2.29 -11.83 -2.92
N LEU A 114 -2.06 -13.13 -3.12
CA LEU A 114 -1.34 -13.96 -2.15
C LEU A 114 0.09 -13.47 -1.94
N ARG A 115 0.83 -13.14 -3.01
CA ARG A 115 2.21 -12.63 -2.90
C ARG A 115 2.26 -11.31 -2.14
N SER A 116 1.34 -10.40 -2.42
CA SER A 116 1.40 -9.06 -1.83
C SER A 116 1.01 -9.08 -0.35
N PHE A 117 -0.04 -9.83 0.04
CA PHE A 117 -0.37 -9.99 1.46
C PHE A 117 0.67 -10.81 2.23
N TYR A 118 1.33 -11.77 1.59
CA TYR A 118 2.47 -12.44 2.20
C TYR A 118 3.62 -11.48 2.53
N LEU A 119 3.88 -10.50 1.65
CA LEU A 119 4.87 -9.44 1.88
C LEU A 119 4.42 -8.39 2.90
N ASP A 120 3.12 -8.18 3.04
CA ASP A 120 2.55 -7.20 3.99
C ASP A 120 2.55 -7.72 5.44
N TYR A 121 2.32 -9.02 5.63
CA TYR A 121 2.30 -9.64 6.96
C TYR A 121 3.69 -9.96 7.54
N PHE A 122 4.76 -9.76 6.77
CA PHE A 122 6.14 -10.09 7.17
C PHE A 122 6.89 -8.84 7.63
#